data_AF-A0A353ZDD4-F1
#
_entry.id   AF-A0A353ZDD4-F1
#
_cell.length_a   1.000
_cell.length_b   1.000
_cell.length_c   1.000
_cell.angle_alpha   90.00
_cell.angle_beta   90.00
_cell.angle_gamma   90.00
#
_symmetry.space_group_name_H-M   'P 1'
#
loop_
_entity.id
_entity.type
_entity.pdbx_description
1 polymer ?
#
loop_
_entity_poly.entity_id
_entity_poly.type
_entity_poly.pdbx_seq_one_letter_code
_entity_poly.pdbx_strand_id
1 'polypeptide(L)'
;MPNGKDFTPGNRATAGKKNANCSFCRKSYRDVGPLVEGPGDVYICGECIELCQSILDQEKRRRGTSRPLFTKVPTPREIVEQLDAYVVGQKVTKKVLAVAVHNHYKRLMLAADAENDVEIEKSNILLIGPTGSGKTLMARTLAKALQVPFAIGDATTLTEA
;
A
#
# COMPACT_ATOMS: atom_id res chain seq x y z
N MET A 1 -3.12 52.34 24.12
CA MET A 1 -2.33 53.10 23.12
C MET A 1 -0.94 53.32 23.70
N PRO A 2 0.17 53.28 22.94
CA PRO A 2 0.35 53.14 21.48
C PRO A 2 1.11 51.84 21.14
N ASN A 3 1.60 51.55 19.93
CA ASN A 3 1.12 51.63 18.55
C ASN A 3 2.29 51.09 17.69
N GLY A 4 1.98 50.29 16.66
CA GLY A 4 2.71 50.17 15.39
C GLY A 4 4.22 49.90 15.35
N LYS A 5 4.61 48.75 14.78
CA LYS A 5 5.69 48.69 13.79
C LYS A 5 5.32 47.75 12.63
N ASP A 6 4.69 48.37 11.65
CA ASP A 6 4.95 48.26 10.22
C ASP A 6 5.20 46.87 9.61
N PHE A 7 4.10 46.28 9.12
CA PHE A 7 4.13 45.43 7.93
C PHE A 7 4.63 46.28 6.74
N THR A 8 5.89 46.11 6.36
CA THR A 8 6.40 46.64 5.10
C THR A 8 6.04 45.65 4.00
N PRO A 9 5.23 46.01 2.97
CA PRO A 9 5.16 45.22 1.76
C PRO A 9 6.49 45.46 1.05
N GLY A 10 7.41 44.52 1.19
CA GLY A 10 8.64 44.47 0.41
C GLY A 10 8.30 44.25 -1.05
N ASN A 11 7.94 45.33 -1.73
CA ASN A 11 7.90 45.46 -3.17
C ASN A 11 9.35 45.28 -3.66
N ARG A 12 9.82 44.04 -3.74
CA ARG A 12 11.05 43.71 -4.46
C ARG A 12 10.73 43.77 -5.94
N ALA A 13 10.92 44.98 -6.44
CA ALA A 13 11.41 45.32 -7.76
C ALA A 13 11.60 44.09 -8.66
N THR A 14 10.69 44.00 -9.62
CA THR A 14 10.87 43.50 -10.96
C THR A 14 12.20 43.96 -11.56
N ALA A 15 13.28 43.24 -11.26
CA ALA A 15 14.60 43.43 -11.84
C ALA A 15 15.04 42.13 -12.53
N GLY A 16 14.57 41.98 -13.77
CA GLY A 16 15.29 41.30 -14.86
C GLY A 16 15.70 39.84 -14.67
N LYS A 17 14.79 38.92 -14.99
CA LYS A 17 15.14 37.71 -15.77
C LYS A 17 14.11 37.52 -16.88
N LYS A 18 14.11 38.46 -17.83
CA LYS A 18 13.47 38.24 -19.13
C LYS A 18 14.23 37.09 -19.77
N ASN A 19 13.55 35.95 -19.97
CA ASN A 19 14.03 34.69 -20.56
C ASN A 19 14.50 33.62 -19.55
N ALA A 20 13.72 33.38 -18.48
CA ALA A 20 13.79 32.09 -17.81
C ALA A 20 13.28 31.00 -18.77
N ASN A 21 14.15 30.05 -19.08
CA ASN A 21 13.86 28.92 -19.96
C ASN A 21 13.84 27.64 -19.13
N CYS A 22 12.95 26.70 -19.48
CA CYS A 22 12.92 25.39 -18.83
C CYS A 22 14.25 24.65 -19.05
N SER A 23 14.88 24.16 -17.99
CA SER A 23 16.16 23.46 -18.06
C SER A 23 16.06 22.09 -18.75
N PHE A 24 14.85 21.54 -18.91
CA PHE A 24 14.60 20.24 -19.54
C PHE A 24 14.28 20.36 -21.04
N CYS A 25 13.31 21.20 -21.41
CA CYS A 25 12.91 21.36 -22.82
C CYS A 25 13.47 22.62 -23.51
N ARG A 26 14.16 23.50 -22.77
CA ARG A 26 14.75 24.78 -23.22
C ARG A 26 13.76 25.81 -23.80
N LYS A 27 12.46 25.55 -23.73
CA LYS A 27 11.41 26.49 -24.15
C LYS A 27 11.29 27.65 -23.16
N SER A 28 10.83 28.80 -23.66
CA SER A 28 10.65 30.03 -22.87
C SER A 28 9.31 30.06 -22.15
N TYR A 29 9.15 30.93 -21.14
CA TYR A 29 7.88 31.15 -20.44
C TYR A 29 6.68 31.41 -21.38
N ARG A 30 6.90 31.99 -22.57
CA ARG A 30 5.82 32.26 -23.54
C ARG A 30 5.30 31.01 -24.22
N ASP A 31 6.13 29.98 -24.36
CA ASP A 31 5.82 28.77 -25.13
C ASP A 31 5.18 27.69 -24.27
N VAL A 32 5.50 27.65 -22.96
CA VAL A 32 5.06 26.60 -22.02
C VAL A 32 4.31 27.14 -20.80
N GLY A 33 4.13 28.45 -20.70
CA GLY A 33 3.44 29.08 -19.59
C GLY A 33 4.24 29.05 -18.27
N PRO A 34 3.57 28.81 -17.13
CA PRO A 34 4.18 28.95 -15.80
C PRO A 34 5.38 28.01 -15.62
N LEU A 35 6.45 28.56 -15.05
CA LEU A 35 7.67 27.84 -14.71
C LEU A 35 7.81 27.76 -13.19
N VAL A 36 8.21 26.59 -12.69
CA VAL A 36 8.52 26.35 -11.28
C VAL A 36 10.02 26.58 -11.06
N GLU A 37 10.37 27.41 -10.08
CA GLU A 37 11.75 27.72 -9.72
C GLU A 37 12.29 26.70 -8.71
N GLY A 38 13.49 26.17 -8.99
CA GLY A 38 14.24 25.30 -8.09
C GLY A 38 15.52 25.97 -7.55
N PRO A 39 16.21 25.32 -6.60
CA PRO A 39 17.49 25.81 -6.10
C PRO A 39 18.54 25.85 -7.24
N GLY A 40 19.34 26.92 -7.29
CA GLY A 40 20.43 27.08 -8.24
C GLY A 40 20.01 27.57 -9.65
N ASP A 41 19.03 28.46 -9.75
CA ASP A 41 18.57 29.06 -11.03
C ASP A 41 18.05 28.02 -12.05
N VAL A 42 17.49 26.90 -11.56
CA VAL A 42 16.88 25.84 -12.38
C VAL A 42 15.37 26.09 -12.51
N TYR A 43 14.83 25.92 -13.71
CA TYR A 43 13.41 26.11 -14.00
C TYR A 43 12.83 24.87 -14.68
N ILE A 44 11.62 24.48 -14.31
CA ILE A 44 10.88 23.38 -14.96
C ILE A 44 9.46 23.81 -15.33
N CYS A 45 9.00 23.44 -16.52
CA CYS A 45 7.64 23.73 -16.98
C CYS A 45 6.66 22.58 -16.66
N GLY A 46 5.36 22.89 -16.69
CA GLY A 46 4.28 21.91 -16.48
C GLY A 46 4.37 20.69 -17.40
N GLU A 47 4.60 20.90 -18.71
CA GLU A 47 4.76 19.80 -19.68
C GLU A 47 5.88 18.83 -19.30
N CYS A 48 7.02 19.35 -18.82
CA CYS A 48 8.14 18.51 -18.39
C CYS A 48 7.85 17.79 -17.07
N ILE A 49 7.08 18.41 -16.16
CA ILE A 49 6.63 17.74 -14.92
C ILE A 49 5.75 16.54 -15.27
N GLU A 50 4.77 16.72 -16.16
CA GLU A 50 3.88 15.65 -16.61
C GLU A 50 4.65 14.53 -17.31
N LEU A 51 5.59 14.89 -18.20
CA LEU A 51 6.43 13.91 -18.87
C LEU A 51 7.33 13.15 -17.88
N CYS A 52 8.01 13.85 -16.98
CA CYS A 52 8.82 13.23 -15.93
C CYS A 52 7.97 12.33 -15.02
N GLN A 53 6.75 12.76 -14.67
CA GLN A 53 5.82 11.97 -13.88
C GLN A 53 5.39 10.70 -14.62
N SER A 54 5.11 10.79 -15.92
CA SER A 54 4.78 9.62 -16.74
C SER A 54 5.93 8.61 -16.84
N ILE A 55 7.17 9.09 -16.98
CA ILE A 55 8.38 8.26 -17.01
C ILE A 55 8.58 7.59 -15.65
N LEU A 56 8.46 8.35 -14.56
CA LEU A 56 8.57 7.81 -13.20
C LEU A 56 7.48 6.78 -12.90
N ASP A 57 6.25 6.98 -13.38
CA ASP A 57 5.16 6.03 -13.19
C ASP A 57 5.32 4.78 -14.06
N GLN A 58 5.84 4.92 -15.28
CA GLN A 58 6.27 3.76 -16.09
C GLN A 58 7.41 2.99 -15.42
N GLU A 59 8.36 3.69 -14.81
CA GLU A 59 9.48 3.06 -14.11
C GLU A 59 9.03 2.40 -12.80
N LYS A 60 8.10 3.00 -12.03
CA LYS A 60 7.45 2.35 -10.88
C LYS A 60 6.68 1.09 -11.30
N ARG A 61 6.01 1.11 -12.46
CA ARG A 61 5.33 -0.07 -13.01
C ARG A 61 6.33 -1.14 -13.47
N ARG A 62 7.41 -0.76 -14.14
CA ARG A 62 8.47 -1.67 -14.62
C ARG A 62 9.32 -2.26 -13.51
N ARG A 63 9.68 -1.47 -12.50
CA ARG A 63 10.39 -1.95 -11.30
C ARG A 63 9.49 -2.80 -10.39
N GLY A 64 8.21 -2.94 -10.75
CA GLY A 64 7.20 -3.51 -9.89
C GLY A 64 6.98 -2.59 -8.69
N THR A 65 5.73 -2.39 -8.32
CA THR A 65 5.41 -2.01 -6.96
C THR A 65 5.75 -3.17 -6.03
N SER A 66 7.04 -3.48 -5.86
CA SER A 66 7.54 -4.38 -4.82
C SER A 66 7.63 -3.63 -3.49
N ARG A 67 6.60 -2.86 -3.14
CA ARG A 67 6.25 -2.80 -1.73
C ARG A 67 5.55 -4.12 -1.51
N PRO A 68 6.19 -5.13 -0.89
CA PRO A 68 5.44 -6.31 -0.50
C PRO A 68 4.25 -5.79 0.30
N LEU A 69 3.03 -6.19 -0.06
CA LEU A 69 1.81 -5.85 0.70
C LEU A 69 2.00 -6.17 2.21
N PHE A 70 2.96 -7.06 2.52
CA PHE A 70 3.38 -7.41 3.86
C PHE A 70 4.92 -7.45 3.94
N THR A 71 5.53 -6.55 4.72
CA THR A 71 6.98 -6.51 4.95
C THR A 71 7.52 -7.76 5.67
N LYS A 72 6.65 -8.49 6.37
CA LYS A 72 6.98 -9.74 7.06
C LYS A 72 5.74 -10.62 7.11
N VAL A 73 5.79 -11.80 6.48
CA VAL A 73 4.76 -12.83 6.65
C VAL A 73 4.99 -13.49 8.02
N PRO A 74 4.01 -13.46 8.94
CA PRO A 74 4.16 -14.08 10.25
C PRO A 74 4.41 -15.59 10.11
N THR A 75 5.26 -16.12 10.96
CA THR A 75 5.55 -17.56 10.98
C THR A 75 4.34 -18.33 11.54
N PRO A 76 4.17 -19.61 11.19
CA PRO A 76 3.07 -20.40 11.74
C PRO A 76 3.07 -20.46 13.27
N ARG A 77 4.25 -20.36 13.91
CA ARG A 77 4.36 -20.33 15.37
C ARG A 77 3.81 -19.04 15.97
N GLU A 78 4.18 -17.89 15.39
CA GLU A 78 3.66 -16.58 15.80
C GLU A 78 2.13 -16.52 15.67
N ILE A 79 1.57 -17.08 14.59
CA ILE A 79 0.10 -17.13 14.39
C ILE A 79 -0.58 -18.01 15.45
N VAL A 80 -0.01 -19.18 15.77
CA VAL A 80 -0.57 -20.05 16.82
C VAL A 80 -0.54 -19.36 18.17
N GLU A 81 0.56 -18.68 18.51
CA GLU A 81 0.70 -17.95 19.78
C GLU A 81 -0.35 -16.84 19.92
N GLN A 82 -0.61 -16.08 18.85
CA GLN A 82 -1.69 -15.09 18.83
C GLN A 82 -3.08 -15.74 18.99
N LEU A 83 -3.32 -16.89 18.37
CA LEU A 83 -4.58 -17.62 18.52
C LEU A 83 -4.75 -18.23 19.92
N ASP A 84 -3.65 -18.63 20.56
CA ASP A 84 -3.64 -19.18 21.91
C ASP A 84 -4.11 -18.17 22.96
N ALA A 85 -3.89 -16.87 22.74
CA ALA A 85 -4.34 -15.81 23.65
C ALA A 85 -5.88 -15.66 23.72
N TYR A 86 -6.62 -16.10 22.70
CA TYR A 86 -8.08 -15.90 22.62
C TYR A 86 -8.89 -17.20 22.58
N VAL A 87 -8.31 -18.28 22.06
CA VAL A 87 -9.01 -19.55 21.90
C VAL A 87 -8.26 -20.59 22.72
N VAL A 88 -8.94 -21.25 23.67
CA VAL A 88 -8.31 -22.27 24.51
C VAL A 88 -8.42 -23.64 23.83
N GLY A 89 -7.35 -24.44 23.85
CA GLY A 89 -7.34 -25.78 23.27
C GLY A 89 -7.24 -25.80 21.74
N GLN A 90 -7.88 -26.77 21.08
CA GLN A 90 -7.98 -26.88 19.61
C GLN A 90 -6.64 -26.78 18.86
N LYS A 91 -5.60 -27.42 19.41
CA LYS A 91 -4.20 -27.31 18.95
C LYS A 91 -4.01 -27.69 17.48
N VAL A 92 -4.69 -28.75 17.03
CA VAL A 92 -4.60 -29.23 15.64
C VAL A 92 -5.13 -28.17 14.68
N THR A 93 -6.32 -27.64 14.95
CA THR A 93 -6.97 -26.60 14.14
C THR A 93 -6.12 -25.34 14.03
N LYS A 94 -5.53 -24.88 15.14
CA LYS A 94 -4.64 -23.70 15.13
C LYS A 94 -3.42 -23.91 14.25
N LYS A 95 -2.79 -25.09 14.31
CA LYS A 95 -1.65 -25.42 13.43
C LYS A 95 -2.06 -25.41 11.96
N VAL A 96 -3.20 -26.02 11.62
CA VAL A 96 -3.70 -26.05 10.24
C VAL A 96 -3.99 -24.65 9.72
N LEU A 97 -4.70 -23.82 10.51
CA LEU A 97 -4.98 -22.42 10.17
C LEU A 97 -3.69 -21.61 9.98
N ALA A 98 -2.74 -21.76 10.88
CA ALA A 98 -1.48 -21.04 10.83
C ALA A 98 -0.66 -21.38 9.58
N VAL A 99 -0.58 -22.66 9.20
CA VAL A 99 0.11 -23.09 7.98
C VAL A 99 -0.61 -22.59 6.74
N ALA A 100 -1.94 -22.73 6.66
CA ALA A 100 -2.70 -22.30 5.50
C ALA A 100 -2.61 -20.78 5.27
N VAL A 101 -2.70 -19.98 6.33
CA VAL A 101 -2.52 -18.53 6.25
C VAL A 101 -1.10 -18.16 5.84
N HIS A 102 -0.09 -18.78 6.43
CA HIS A 102 1.29 -18.53 6.07
C HIS A 102 1.55 -18.81 4.58
N ASN A 103 1.00 -19.93 4.08
CA ASN A 103 1.09 -20.29 2.67
C ASN A 103 0.27 -19.35 1.78
N HIS A 104 -0.90 -18.90 2.23
CA HIS A 104 -1.72 -17.92 1.52
C HIS A 104 -0.94 -16.62 1.26
N TYR A 105 -0.25 -16.09 2.28
CA TYR A 105 0.57 -14.90 2.12
C TYR A 105 1.79 -15.14 1.24
N LYS A 106 2.47 -16.28 1.38
CA LYS A 106 3.58 -16.64 0.47
C LYS A 106 3.12 -16.66 -0.98
N ARG A 107 1.95 -17.24 -1.26
CA ARG A 107 1.36 -17.24 -2.59
C ARG A 107 1.11 -15.82 -3.11
N LEU A 108 0.59 -14.92 -2.28
CA LEU A 108 0.36 -13.52 -2.67
C LEU A 108 1.67 -12.77 -2.96
N MET A 109 2.75 -13.05 -2.23
CA MET A 109 4.07 -12.46 -2.48
C MET A 109 4.67 -13.00 -3.79
N LEU A 110 4.64 -14.31 -4.01
CA LEU A 110 5.16 -14.93 -5.24
C LEU A 110 4.37 -14.52 -6.48
N ALA A 111 3.04 -14.35 -6.37
CA ALA A 111 2.22 -13.87 -7.48
C ALA A 111 2.56 -12.43 -7.93
N ALA A 112 3.26 -11.66 -7.09
CA ALA A 112 3.78 -10.34 -7.46
C ALA A 112 5.14 -10.43 -8.18
N ASP A 113 5.86 -11.54 -8.04
CA ASP A 113 7.16 -11.79 -8.66
C ASP A 113 6.98 -12.63 -9.93
N ALA A 114 6.88 -11.96 -11.08
CA ALA A 114 6.61 -12.57 -12.40
C ALA A 114 7.70 -13.55 -12.91
N GLU A 115 8.82 -13.67 -12.21
CA GLU A 115 9.96 -14.53 -12.58
C GLU A 115 9.95 -15.91 -11.89
N ASN A 116 9.01 -16.17 -10.97
CA ASN A 116 8.94 -17.44 -10.25
C ASN A 116 7.97 -18.44 -10.92
N ASP A 117 8.48 -19.58 -11.37
CA ASP A 117 7.72 -20.70 -11.96
C ASP A 117 7.05 -21.61 -10.89
N VAL A 118 7.02 -21.16 -9.64
CA VAL A 118 6.46 -21.95 -8.52
C VAL A 118 5.03 -21.53 -8.25
N GLU A 119 4.08 -22.33 -8.70
CA GLU A 119 2.66 -22.15 -8.40
C GLU A 119 2.30 -22.73 -7.02
N ILE A 120 1.74 -21.89 -6.13
CA ILE A 120 1.19 -22.34 -4.85
C ILE A 120 -0.34 -22.43 -4.96
N GLU A 121 -0.89 -23.61 -4.72
CA GLU A 121 -2.35 -23.83 -4.74
C GLU A 121 -3.09 -23.12 -3.60
N LYS A 122 -4.38 -22.82 -3.82
CA LYS A 122 -5.25 -22.24 -2.78
C LYS A 122 -5.61 -23.29 -1.73
N SER A 123 -5.24 -23.05 -0.47
CA SER A 123 -5.68 -23.88 0.65
C SER A 123 -7.00 -23.35 1.24
N ASN A 124 -8.13 -23.99 0.90
CA ASN A 124 -9.40 -23.76 1.60
C ASN A 124 -9.48 -24.67 2.85
N ILE A 125 -10.15 -24.21 3.91
CA ILE A 125 -10.28 -24.95 5.17
C ILE A 125 -11.75 -25.18 5.47
N LEU A 126 -12.09 -26.42 5.82
CA LEU A 126 -13.37 -26.80 6.42
C LEU A 126 -13.18 -27.01 7.93
N LEU A 127 -13.91 -26.26 8.74
CA LEU A 127 -13.89 -26.39 10.20
C LEU A 127 -15.09 -27.18 10.69
N ILE A 128 -14.85 -28.39 11.20
CA ILE A 128 -15.89 -29.28 11.76
C ILE A 128 -15.77 -29.30 13.28
N GLY A 129 -16.89 -29.15 13.97
CA GLY A 129 -16.95 -29.24 15.43
C GLY A 129 -18.30 -28.86 16.01
N PRO A 130 -18.56 -29.18 17.29
CA PRO A 130 -19.84 -28.91 17.94
C PRO A 130 -20.15 -27.41 18.03
N THR A 131 -21.41 -27.07 18.31
CA THR A 131 -21.81 -25.69 18.58
C THR A 131 -21.02 -25.14 19.78
N GLY A 132 -20.69 -23.84 19.76
CA GLY A 132 -19.92 -23.21 20.84
C GLY A 132 -18.42 -23.56 20.91
N SER A 133 -17.87 -24.40 20.02
CA SER A 133 -16.46 -24.81 20.06
C SER A 133 -15.44 -23.73 19.64
N GLY A 134 -15.88 -22.49 19.37
CA GLY A 134 -15.01 -21.38 19.02
C GLY A 134 -14.64 -21.25 17.53
N LYS A 135 -15.32 -21.95 16.60
CA LYS A 135 -15.05 -21.86 15.14
C LYS A 135 -15.08 -20.42 14.61
N THR A 136 -16.18 -19.70 14.86
CA THR A 136 -16.35 -18.31 14.44
C THR A 136 -15.38 -17.37 15.17
N LEU A 137 -15.09 -17.65 16.44
CA LEU A 137 -14.12 -16.88 17.23
C LEU A 137 -12.71 -16.99 16.63
N MET A 138 -12.27 -18.20 16.27
CA MET A 138 -10.98 -18.42 15.60
C MET A 138 -10.84 -17.58 14.34
N ALA A 139 -11.83 -17.62 13.44
CA ALA A 139 -11.79 -16.87 12.19
C ALA A 139 -11.72 -15.34 12.43
N ARG A 140 -12.51 -14.82 13.37
CA ARG A 140 -12.49 -13.40 13.73
C ARG A 140 -11.18 -12.97 14.37
N THR A 141 -10.63 -13.77 15.28
CA THR A 141 -9.33 -13.49 15.93
C THR A 141 -8.21 -13.49 14.90
N LEU A 142 -8.20 -14.47 14.00
CA LEU A 142 -7.20 -14.56 12.94
C LEU A 142 -7.21 -13.33 12.02
N ALA A 143 -8.39 -12.90 11.59
CA ALA A 143 -8.54 -11.68 10.79
C ALA A 143 -8.03 -10.42 11.50
N LYS A 144 -8.36 -10.27 12.79
CA LYS A 144 -7.88 -9.15 13.62
C LYS A 144 -6.37 -9.17 13.79
N ALA A 145 -5.80 -10.34 14.08
CA ALA A 145 -4.38 -10.52 14.29
C ALA A 145 -3.55 -10.18 13.05
N LEU A 146 -4.10 -10.47 11.86
CA LEU A 146 -3.46 -10.23 10.57
C LEU A 146 -3.83 -8.88 9.94
N GLN A 147 -4.73 -8.12 10.57
CA GLN A 147 -5.22 -6.83 10.07
C GLN A 147 -5.74 -6.87 8.63
N VAL A 148 -6.47 -7.94 8.27
CA VAL A 148 -7.03 -8.10 6.91
C VAL A 148 -8.55 -7.94 6.87
N PRO A 149 -9.10 -7.54 5.71
CA PRO A 149 -10.54 -7.56 5.48
C PRO A 149 -11.12 -8.96 5.74
N PHE A 150 -12.25 -9.01 6.43
CA PHE A 150 -12.89 -10.26 6.80
C PHE A 150 -14.39 -10.19 6.56
N ALA A 151 -14.90 -11.16 5.81
CA ALA A 151 -16.32 -11.31 5.51
C ALA A 151 -16.86 -12.57 6.19
N ILE A 152 -18.08 -12.47 6.72
CA ILE A 152 -18.84 -13.60 7.27
C ILE A 152 -20.12 -13.71 6.45
N GLY A 153 -20.40 -14.91 5.94
CA GLY A 153 -21.66 -15.22 5.29
C GLY A 153 -22.26 -16.48 5.91
N ASP A 154 -23.59 -16.55 5.93
CA ASP A 154 -24.31 -17.77 6.27
C ASP A 154 -24.73 -18.47 4.97
N ALA A 155 -24.38 -19.75 4.83
CA ALA A 155 -24.74 -20.52 3.65
C ALA A 155 -26.25 -20.86 3.61
N THR A 156 -26.93 -20.87 4.76
CA THR A 156 -28.37 -21.18 4.83
C THR A 156 -29.21 -20.17 4.06
N THR A 157 -28.75 -18.92 3.97
CA THR A 157 -29.44 -17.83 3.25
C THR A 157 -29.14 -17.81 1.75
N LEU A 158 -28.23 -18.65 1.27
CA LEU A 158 -27.75 -18.66 -0.12
C LEU A 158 -28.19 -19.92 -0.89
N THR A 159 -29.30 -20.53 -0.45
CA THR A 159 -29.89 -21.67 -1.15
C THR A 159 -30.80 -21.17 -2.27
N GLU A 160 -30.57 -21.66 -3.48
CA GLU A 160 -31.51 -21.52 -4.59
C GLU A 160 -32.68 -22.48 -4.31
N ALA A 161 -33.90 -21.94 -4.19
CA ALA A 161 -35.12 -22.72 -3.96
C ALA A 161 -35.92 -22.82 -5.25
#